data_AF-A0A927T406-F1
#
_entry.id   AF-A0A927T406-F1
#
_cell.length_a   1.000
_cell.length_b   1.000
_cell.length_c   1.000
_cell.angle_alpha   90.00
_cell.angle_beta   90.00
_cell.angle_gamma   90.00
#
_symmetry.space_group_name_H-M   'P 1'
#
loop_
_entity.id
_entity.type
_entity.pdbx_description
1 polymer ?
#
loop_
_entity_poly.entity_id
_entity_poly.type
_entity_poly.pdbx_seq_one_letter_code
_entity_poly.pdbx_strand_id
1 'polypeptide(L)'
;MENVKIISDSGIEVNVNGIFYIYNSKYFLIYTTGEIDENEYVKLYVAQICKEVQNTQNGPIDTGYMIGLEIANPEEWKKVQESITKIVESKKSGLQSSDIQYLPMDMLVNLKIVSKNKFKLMKHIIENDFKLILTTNIVGNSGENVKSENNNNLTNQSNTENLGEVIIDYRARFFEEQEKNQILEEQIKNLNEKLENIKNIIG
;
A
#
# COMPACT_ATOMS: atom_id res chain seq x y z
N MET A 1 -8.21 -6.50 11.31
CA MET A 1 -8.19 -5.05 11.04
C MET A 1 -9.34 -4.43 11.81
N GLU A 2 -9.28 -3.14 12.09
CA GLU A 2 -10.34 -2.44 12.83
C GLU A 2 -11.02 -1.40 11.95
N ASN A 3 -12.30 -1.15 12.23
CA ASN A 3 -13.08 -0.20 11.45
C ASN A 3 -12.76 1.23 11.89
N VAL A 4 -12.58 2.11 10.92
CA VAL A 4 -12.39 3.55 11.15
C VAL A 4 -13.15 4.33 10.09
N LYS A 5 -13.77 5.43 10.52
CA LYS A 5 -14.40 6.38 9.62
C LYS A 5 -13.35 7.35 9.09
N ILE A 6 -13.28 7.52 7.77
CA ILE A 6 -12.41 8.48 7.10
C ILE A 6 -13.21 9.37 6.16
N ILE A 7 -12.70 10.56 5.87
CA ILE A 7 -13.12 11.37 4.72
C ILE A 7 -12.22 10.99 3.56
N SER A 8 -12.77 10.40 2.51
CA SER A 8 -12.03 9.98 1.32
C SER A 8 -11.43 11.16 0.54
N ASP A 9 -10.59 10.85 -0.45
CA ASP A 9 -10.07 11.83 -1.42
C ASP A 9 -11.17 12.45 -2.30
N SER A 10 -12.34 11.82 -2.38
CA SER A 10 -13.54 12.40 -2.98
C SER A 10 -14.38 13.26 -2.02
N GLY A 11 -13.96 13.40 -0.77
CA GLY A 11 -14.66 14.19 0.25
C GLY A 11 -15.85 13.49 0.90
N ILE A 12 -16.02 12.19 0.69
CA ILE A 12 -17.14 11.40 1.21
C ILE A 12 -16.70 10.68 2.49
N GLU A 13 -17.55 10.69 3.53
CA GLU A 13 -17.33 9.85 4.70
C GLU A 13 -17.54 8.36 4.37
N VAL A 14 -16.53 7.54 4.62
CA VAL A 14 -16.57 6.10 4.40
C VAL A 14 -15.99 5.36 5.60
N ASN A 15 -16.58 4.21 5.92
CA ASN A 15 -16.03 3.29 6.91
C ASN A 15 -15.09 2.32 6.21
N VAL A 16 -13.85 2.24 6.68
CA VAL A 16 -12.83 1.35 6.12
C VAL A 16 -12.24 0.45 7.20
N ASN A 17 -11.68 -0.68 6.80
CA ASN A 17 -10.91 -1.53 7.70
C ASN A 17 -9.43 -1.18 7.56
N GLY A 18 -8.75 -0.95 8.68
CA GLY A 18 -7.35 -0.55 8.65
C GLY A 18 -6.48 -1.05 9.80
N ILE A 19 -5.22 -0.61 9.74
CA ILE A 19 -4.17 -0.72 10.76
C ILE A 19 -3.46 0.62 10.85
N PHE A 20 -3.42 1.19 12.06
CA PHE A 20 -2.72 2.41 12.37
C PHE A 20 -1.46 2.05 13.14
N TYR A 21 -0.32 2.56 12.72
CA TYR A 21 0.96 2.17 13.30
C TYR A 21 2.03 3.26 13.17
N ILE A 22 3.06 3.15 14.01
CA ILE A 22 4.28 3.93 13.93
C ILE A 22 5.38 3.04 13.34
N TYR A 23 6.12 3.61 12.40
CA TYR A 23 7.35 3.06 11.86
C TYR A 23 8.33 4.20 11.60
N ASN A 24 9.60 4.03 12.00
CA ASN A 24 10.64 5.05 11.81
C ASN A 24 10.20 6.47 12.27
N SER A 25 9.58 6.56 13.44
CA SER A 25 9.05 7.81 14.05
C SER A 25 7.98 8.54 13.23
N LYS A 26 7.35 7.89 12.26
CA LYS A 26 6.24 8.42 11.46
C LYS A 26 5.00 7.56 11.62
N TYR A 27 3.85 8.19 11.43
CA TYR A 27 2.53 7.57 11.58
C TYR A 27 2.00 7.14 10.22
N PHE A 28 1.46 5.94 10.13
CA PHE A 28 0.95 5.37 8.88
C PHE A 28 -0.38 4.66 9.12
N LEU A 29 -1.27 4.79 8.14
CA LEU A 29 -2.50 4.02 8.05
C LEU A 29 -2.44 3.14 6.81
N ILE A 30 -2.57 1.82 7.00
CA ILE A 30 -2.94 0.88 5.94
C ILE A 30 -4.44 0.65 6.05
N TYR A 31 -5.18 0.76 4.95
CA TYR A 31 -6.61 0.48 4.96
C TYR A 31 -7.12 -0.14 3.64
N THR A 32 -8.30 -0.75 3.67
CA THR A 32 -8.98 -1.29 2.49
C THR A 32 -10.47 -0.97 2.52
N THR A 33 -11.03 -0.79 1.31
CA THR A 33 -12.46 -0.72 1.01
C THR A 33 -13.07 -2.09 0.70
N GLY A 34 -12.25 -3.15 0.66
CA GLY A 34 -12.67 -4.50 0.30
C GLY A 34 -12.70 -4.78 -1.22
N GLU A 35 -12.13 -3.90 -2.04
CA GLU A 35 -11.93 -4.14 -3.47
C GLU A 35 -11.00 -5.35 -3.69
N ILE A 36 -11.49 -6.36 -4.42
CA ILE A 36 -10.76 -7.56 -4.83
C ILE A 36 -10.64 -7.54 -6.36
N ASP A 37 -9.45 -7.82 -6.88
CA ASP A 37 -9.23 -7.95 -8.31
C ASP A 37 -9.45 -9.39 -8.84
N GLU A 38 -9.37 -9.54 -10.16
CA GLU A 38 -9.59 -10.82 -10.86
C GLU A 38 -8.62 -11.93 -10.44
N ASN A 39 -7.49 -11.56 -9.83
CA ASN A 39 -6.45 -12.48 -9.37
C ASN A 39 -6.56 -12.79 -7.86
N GLU A 40 -7.71 -12.48 -7.23
CA GLU A 40 -7.96 -12.64 -5.80
C GLU A 40 -6.98 -11.84 -4.92
N TYR A 41 -6.52 -10.68 -5.40
CA TYR A 41 -5.78 -9.73 -4.56
C TYR A 41 -6.69 -8.63 -4.05
N VAL A 42 -6.56 -8.36 -2.76
CA VAL A 42 -7.22 -7.25 -2.06
C VAL A 42 -6.38 -6.01 -2.24
N LYS A 43 -7.03 -4.92 -2.63
CA LYS A 43 -6.40 -3.62 -2.77
C LYS A 43 -6.29 -2.95 -1.41
N LEU A 44 -5.08 -2.53 -1.07
CA LEU A 44 -4.76 -1.83 0.14
C LEU A 44 -4.22 -0.45 -0.21
N TYR A 45 -4.57 0.50 0.64
CA TYR A 45 -4.22 1.90 0.55
C TYR A 45 -3.32 2.25 1.72
N VAL A 46 -2.26 3.01 1.46
CA VAL A 46 -1.32 3.44 2.50
C VAL A 46 -1.20 4.95 2.45
N ALA A 47 -1.34 5.57 3.61
CA ALA A 47 -1.13 7.00 3.77
C ALA A 47 -0.25 7.25 4.99
N GLN A 48 0.67 8.21 4.86
CA GLN A 48 1.33 8.81 6.00
C GLN A 48 0.36 9.76 6.69
N ILE A 49 0.20 9.62 8.00
CA ILE A 49 -0.71 10.44 8.79
C ILE A 49 0.05 11.61 9.41
N CYS A 50 -0.45 12.82 9.15
CA CYS A 50 0.06 14.06 9.72
C CYS A 50 -1.09 14.82 10.39
N LYS A 51 -0.74 15.78 11.25
CA LYS A 51 -1.71 16.77 11.74
C LYS A 51 -1.91 17.84 10.67
N GLU A 52 -3.15 18.27 10.51
CA GLU A 52 -3.44 19.43 9.70
C GLU A 52 -3.15 20.71 10.48
N VAL A 53 -2.36 21.59 9.86
CA VAL A 53 -2.02 22.90 10.40
C VAL A 53 -2.49 23.97 9.44
N GLN A 54 -3.06 25.04 9.99
CA GLN A 54 -3.40 26.24 9.24
C GLN A 54 -2.42 27.35 9.57
N ASN A 55 -1.84 27.96 8.55
CA ASN A 55 -0.98 29.13 8.72
C ASN A 55 -1.84 30.36 8.99
N THR A 56 -1.66 30.96 10.16
CA THR A 56 -2.29 32.23 10.55
C THR A 56 -1.26 33.33 10.67
N GLN A 57 -1.69 34.58 10.85
CA GLN A 57 -0.79 35.70 11.12
C GLN A 57 0.05 35.51 12.41
N ASN A 58 -0.42 34.65 13.33
CA ASN A 58 0.25 34.32 14.59
C ASN A 58 1.09 33.02 14.52
N GLY A 59 1.23 32.43 13.34
CA GLY A 59 1.92 31.16 13.12
C GLY A 59 0.99 29.98 12.79
N PRO A 60 1.56 28.77 12.62
CA PRO A 60 0.78 27.57 12.35
C PRO A 60 -0.01 27.13 13.59
N ILE A 61 -1.29 26.83 13.39
CA ILE A 61 -2.20 26.35 14.44
C ILE A 61 -2.78 25.00 14.00
N ASP A 62 -2.76 24.01 14.89
CA ASP A 62 -3.42 22.70 14.69
C ASP A 62 -4.94 22.92 14.49
N THR A 63 -5.51 22.39 13.41
CA THR A 63 -6.95 22.52 13.13
C THR A 63 -7.80 21.48 13.87
N GLY A 64 -7.15 20.47 14.48
CA GLY A 64 -7.79 19.30 15.07
C GLY A 64 -8.13 18.20 14.07
N TYR A 65 -7.82 18.38 12.78
CA TYR A 65 -7.94 17.34 11.76
C TYR A 65 -6.62 16.59 11.57
N MET A 66 -6.74 15.33 11.16
CA MET A 66 -5.63 14.55 10.64
C MET A 66 -5.71 14.44 9.13
N ILE A 67 -4.57 14.42 8.46
CA ILE A 67 -4.47 14.28 7.01
C ILE A 67 -3.63 13.05 6.65
N GLY A 68 -4.17 12.24 5.75
CA GLY A 68 -3.47 11.15 5.09
C GLY A 68 -2.88 11.62 3.77
N LEU A 69 -1.57 11.50 3.64
CA LEU A 69 -0.81 11.91 2.46
C LEU A 69 -0.08 10.72 1.84
N GLU A 70 0.12 10.81 0.53
CA GLU A 70 0.98 9.90 -0.21
C GLU A 70 2.45 10.03 0.24
N ILE A 71 3.13 8.89 0.30
CA ILE A 71 4.55 8.79 0.58
C ILE A 71 5.28 9.02 -0.74
N ALA A 72 5.50 10.29 -1.07
CA ALA A 72 6.04 10.71 -2.37
C ALA A 72 7.51 10.34 -2.58
N ASN A 73 8.29 10.18 -1.51
CA ASN A 73 9.71 9.81 -1.60
C ASN A 73 9.85 8.30 -1.88
N PRO A 74 10.48 7.87 -3.00
CA PRO A 74 10.59 6.46 -3.35
C PRO A 74 11.38 5.60 -2.35
N GLU A 75 12.46 6.14 -1.77
CA GLU A 75 13.26 5.44 -0.76
C GLU A 75 12.48 5.26 0.54
N GLU A 76 11.70 6.27 0.91
CA GLU A 76 10.78 6.16 2.04
C GLU A 76 9.68 5.14 1.76
N TRP A 77 9.11 5.17 0.55
CA TRP A 77 8.08 4.21 0.15
C TRP A 77 8.61 2.77 0.22
N LYS A 78 9.84 2.51 -0.25
CA LYS A 78 10.49 1.20 -0.12
C LYS A 78 10.57 0.74 1.34
N LYS A 79 10.97 1.61 2.26
CA LYS A 79 11.00 1.32 3.70
C LYS A 79 9.61 1.07 4.28
N VAL A 80 8.59 1.79 3.81
CA VAL A 80 7.20 1.54 4.22
C VAL A 80 6.71 0.19 3.69
N GLN A 81 7.08 -0.21 2.47
CA GLN A 81 6.80 -1.55 1.95
C GLN A 81 7.45 -2.64 2.80
N GLU A 82 8.70 -2.46 3.24
CA GLU A 82 9.35 -3.36 4.20
C GLU A 82 8.58 -3.45 5.54
N SER A 83 8.08 -2.31 6.04
CA SER A 83 7.23 -2.28 7.25
C SER A 83 5.94 -3.09 7.07
N ILE A 84 5.33 -3.05 5.88
CA ILE A 84 4.14 -3.82 5.54
C ILE A 84 4.46 -5.31 5.52
N THR A 85 5.58 -5.72 4.92
CA THR A 85 6.04 -7.11 4.94
C THR A 85 6.21 -7.61 6.39
N LYS A 86 6.85 -6.82 7.26
CA LYS A 86 6.98 -7.14 8.70
C LYS A 86 5.63 -7.28 9.39
N ILE A 87 4.66 -6.42 9.07
CA ILE A 87 3.29 -6.53 9.61
C ILE A 87 2.65 -7.84 9.16
N VAL A 88 2.74 -8.19 7.88
CA VAL A 88 2.18 -9.44 7.34
C VAL A 88 2.80 -10.66 8.02
N GLU A 89 4.13 -10.71 8.14
CA GLU A 89 4.85 -11.79 8.83
C GLU A 89 4.47 -11.88 10.30
N SER A 90 4.31 -10.73 10.97
CA SER A 90 3.89 -10.68 12.37
C SER A 90 2.48 -11.25 12.55
N LYS A 91 1.57 -10.97 11.61
CA LYS A 91 0.20 -11.49 11.63
C LYS A 91 0.15 -13.00 11.34
N LYS A 92 0.97 -13.48 10.41
CA LYS A 92 1.09 -14.91 10.06
C LYS A 92 1.66 -15.76 11.20
N SER A 93 2.75 -15.29 11.81
CA SER A 93 3.47 -16.02 12.85
C SER A 93 2.88 -15.81 14.25
N GLY A 94 2.10 -14.74 14.44
CA GLY A 94 1.66 -14.27 15.75
C GLY A 94 2.76 -13.58 16.57
N LEU A 95 3.98 -13.44 16.02
CA LEU A 95 5.11 -12.77 16.68
C LEU A 95 5.15 -11.29 16.29
N GLN A 96 5.13 -10.39 17.27
CA GLN A 96 5.17 -8.96 17.00
C GLN A 96 6.58 -8.50 16.62
N SER A 97 6.72 -7.79 15.49
CA SER A 97 7.94 -7.06 15.13
C SER A 97 8.22 -5.93 16.13
N SER A 98 9.48 -5.81 16.57
CA SER A 98 9.96 -4.71 17.43
C SER A 98 9.93 -3.35 16.75
N ASP A 99 9.95 -3.32 15.42
CA ASP A 99 10.03 -2.08 14.63
C ASP A 99 8.66 -1.45 14.40
N ILE A 100 7.59 -2.20 14.69
CA ILE A 100 6.21 -1.80 14.42
C ILE A 100 5.48 -1.61 15.75
N GLN A 101 5.07 -0.38 16.00
CA GLN A 101 4.19 -0.05 17.12
C GLN A 101 2.78 0.18 16.59
N TYR A 102 1.85 -0.72 16.93
CA TYR A 102 0.44 -0.56 16.60
C TYR A 102 -0.20 0.50 17.47
N LEU A 103 -1.06 1.31 16.88
CA LEU A 103 -1.82 2.36 17.54
C LEU A 103 -3.32 2.06 17.48
N PRO A 104 -4.08 2.45 18.52
CA PRO A 104 -5.54 2.41 18.50
C PRO A 104 -6.16 3.26 17.38
N MET A 105 -7.23 2.76 16.76
CA MET A 105 -7.94 3.50 15.68
C MET A 105 -8.65 4.76 16.16
N ASP A 106 -9.06 4.82 17.42
CA ASP A 106 -9.74 5.97 18.02
C ASP A 106 -8.85 7.21 18.11
N MET A 107 -7.53 7.06 17.96
CA MET A 107 -6.60 8.17 17.83
C MET A 107 -6.75 8.91 16.49
N LEU A 108 -7.33 8.30 15.46
CA LEU A 108 -7.55 8.90 14.14
C LEU A 108 -8.81 9.78 14.14
N VAL A 109 -8.71 10.96 14.74
CA VAL A 109 -9.81 11.92 14.83
C VAL A 109 -9.92 12.73 13.54
N ASN A 110 -11.13 12.78 12.95
CA ASN A 110 -11.43 13.56 11.75
C ASN A 110 -10.44 13.34 10.60
N LEU A 111 -10.05 12.09 10.35
CA LEU A 111 -9.05 11.78 9.35
C LEU A 111 -9.57 12.03 7.92
N LYS A 112 -8.88 12.91 7.20
CA LYS A 112 -9.08 13.16 5.77
C LYS A 112 -7.95 12.55 4.95
N ILE A 113 -8.28 11.63 4.05
CA ILE A 113 -7.33 11.10 3.08
C ILE A 113 -7.28 12.05 1.88
N VAL A 114 -6.13 12.67 1.66
CA VAL A 114 -5.90 13.57 0.52
C VAL A 114 -5.23 12.79 -0.62
N SER A 115 -4.22 11.99 -0.29
CA SER A 115 -3.52 11.13 -1.26
C SER A 115 -2.99 9.87 -0.57
N LYS A 116 -2.67 8.85 -1.37
CA LYS A 116 -2.37 7.49 -0.89
C LYS A 116 -1.58 6.68 -1.91
N ASN A 117 -0.65 5.86 -1.43
CA ASN A 117 -0.05 4.79 -2.22
C ASN A 117 -1.00 3.59 -2.25
N LYS A 118 -0.85 2.76 -3.28
CA LYS A 118 -1.62 1.52 -3.45
C LYS A 118 -0.68 0.34 -3.45
N PHE A 119 -1.10 -0.74 -2.81
CA PHE A 119 -0.47 -2.05 -2.96
C PHE A 119 -1.54 -3.15 -2.89
N LYS A 120 -1.14 -4.38 -3.19
CA LYS A 120 -2.03 -5.53 -3.27
C LYS A 120 -1.53 -6.63 -2.35
N LEU A 121 -2.46 -7.34 -1.70
CA LEU A 121 -2.17 -8.52 -0.89
C LEU A 121 -3.15 -9.63 -1.24
N MET A 122 -2.70 -10.88 -1.27
CA MET A 122 -3.59 -12.00 -1.56
C MET A 122 -4.73 -12.06 -0.53
N LYS A 123 -5.95 -12.31 -1.02
CA LYS A 123 -7.17 -12.36 -0.20
C LYS A 123 -7.05 -13.31 0.99
N HIS A 124 -6.51 -14.50 0.80
CA HIS A 124 -6.36 -15.47 1.89
C HIS A 124 -5.48 -14.94 3.04
N ILE A 125 -4.49 -14.07 2.75
CA ILE A 125 -3.67 -13.44 3.80
C ILE A 125 -4.54 -12.46 4.60
N ILE A 126 -5.35 -11.65 3.91
CA ILE A 126 -6.24 -10.68 4.56
C ILE A 126 -7.31 -11.38 5.41
N GLU A 127 -7.92 -12.44 4.89
CA GLU A 127 -8.96 -13.18 5.60
C GLU A 127 -8.40 -13.93 6.82
N ASN A 128 -7.30 -14.68 6.64
CA ASN A 128 -6.77 -15.56 7.69
C ASN A 128 -5.92 -14.80 8.71
N ASP A 129 -5.00 -13.97 8.26
CA ASP A 129 -3.98 -13.36 9.13
C ASP A 129 -4.45 -12.01 9.67
N PHE A 130 -5.20 -11.25 8.86
CA PHE A 130 -5.75 -9.95 9.25
C PHE A 130 -7.17 -10.03 9.81
N LYS A 131 -7.78 -11.22 9.80
CA LYS A 131 -9.12 -11.52 10.34
C LYS A 131 -10.21 -10.61 9.77
N LEU A 132 -10.12 -10.30 8.47
CA LEU A 132 -11.09 -9.47 7.77
C LEU A 132 -11.92 -10.32 6.83
N ILE A 133 -13.22 -10.43 7.10
CA ILE A 133 -14.15 -11.15 6.23
C ILE A 133 -14.49 -10.25 5.04
N LEU A 134 -14.06 -10.65 3.85
CA LEU A 134 -14.36 -9.94 2.61
C LEU A 134 -15.51 -10.63 1.89
N THR A 135 -16.67 -9.99 1.83
CA THR A 135 -17.78 -10.47 1.01
C THR A 135 -17.48 -10.15 -0.45
N THR A 136 -17.17 -11.17 -1.25
CA THR A 136 -17.23 -11.05 -2.71
C THR A 136 -18.68 -10.78 -3.10
N ASN A 137 -18.98 -9.57 -3.57
CA ASN A 137 -20.19 -9.34 -4.36
C ASN A 137 -20.02 -10.06 -5.69
N ILE A 138 -20.17 -11.39 -5.69
CA ILE A 138 -20.32 -12.15 -6.90
C ILE A 138 -21.67 -11.73 -7.46
N VAL A 139 -21.67 -10.83 -8.45
CA VAL A 139 -22.81 -10.67 -9.35
C VAL A 139 -22.89 -11.95 -10.17
N GLY A 140 -23.45 -12.98 -9.55
CA GLY A 140 -23.67 -14.29 -10.15
C GLY A 140 -24.75 -14.15 -11.20
N ASN A 141 -24.33 -13.82 -12.42
CA ASN A 141 -25.17 -13.90 -13.61
C ASN A 141 -25.37 -15.39 -13.93
N SER A 142 -26.24 -16.05 -13.16
CA SER A 142 -26.79 -17.35 -13.49
C SER A 142 -28.10 -17.08 -14.22
N GLY A 143 -28.06 -17.26 -15.54
CA GLY A 143 -29.18 -16.98 -16.42
C GLY A 143 -30.35 -17.92 -16.14
N GLU A 144 -31.53 -17.34 -15.95
CA GLU A 144 -32.79 -17.95 -16.35
C GLU A 144 -33.71 -16.87 -16.94
N ASN A 145 -34.18 -17.16 -18.14
CA ASN A 145 -34.96 -16.29 -19.03
C ASN A 145 -36.38 -16.03 -18.49
N VAL A 146 -36.79 -14.76 -18.34
CA VAL A 146 -38.17 -14.32 -18.68
C VAL A 146 -38.15 -12.90 -19.25
N LYS A 147 -38.82 -12.75 -20.40
CA LYS A 147 -38.96 -11.56 -21.28
C LYS A 147 -39.68 -10.37 -20.61
N SER A 148 -39.29 -9.12 -20.90
CA SER A 148 -39.92 -8.26 -21.94
C SER A 148 -39.72 -6.75 -21.69
N GLU A 149 -39.02 -6.11 -22.64
CA GLU A 149 -39.19 -4.76 -23.24
C GLU A 149 -39.50 -3.50 -22.40
N ASN A 150 -38.59 -2.51 -22.42
CA ASN A 150 -38.72 -1.32 -23.29
C ASN A 150 -37.55 -0.32 -23.18
N ASN A 151 -36.88 -0.11 -24.33
CA ASN A 151 -36.32 1.11 -24.93
C ASN A 151 -35.90 2.33 -24.07
N ASN A 152 -34.62 2.71 -24.12
CA ASN A 152 -34.13 3.76 -25.04
C ASN A 152 -32.62 4.04 -24.90
N ASN A 153 -32.01 4.30 -26.05
CA ASN A 153 -30.61 4.69 -26.30
C ASN A 153 -30.07 5.77 -25.36
N LEU A 154 -28.77 5.67 -25.02
CA LEU A 154 -27.79 6.69 -25.40
C LEU A 154 -26.37 6.11 -25.34
N THR A 155 -25.77 6.03 -26.52
CA THR A 155 -24.33 5.94 -26.76
C THR A 155 -23.56 7.00 -25.97
N ASN A 156 -22.43 6.61 -25.37
CA ASN A 156 -21.22 7.40 -25.41
C ASN A 156 -20.00 6.47 -25.36
N GLN A 157 -19.41 6.27 -26.54
CA GLN A 157 -18.01 5.95 -26.67
C GLN A 157 -17.19 7.05 -26.00
N SER A 158 -16.23 6.66 -25.17
CA SER A 158 -15.08 7.49 -24.87
C SER A 158 -13.87 6.59 -24.95
N ASN A 159 -13.27 6.59 -26.14
CA ASN A 159 -11.87 6.22 -26.34
C ASN A 159 -11.06 6.95 -25.26
N THR A 160 -10.37 6.21 -24.40
CA THR A 160 -9.22 6.76 -23.69
C THR A 160 -8.05 5.87 -24.02
N GLU A 161 -7.03 6.54 -24.53
CA GLU A 161 -5.85 5.98 -25.15
C GLU A 161 -5.10 5.06 -24.21
N ASN A 162 -4.60 3.98 -24.81
CA ASN A 162 -3.72 2.98 -24.26
C ASN A 162 -2.38 3.64 -23.88
N LEU A 163 -2.32 4.30 -22.72
CA LEU A 163 -1.08 4.72 -22.08
C LEU A 163 -0.54 3.53 -21.29
N GLY A 164 0.38 2.82 -21.94
CA GLY A 164 1.13 1.66 -21.46
C GLY A 164 1.05 1.41 -19.97
N GLU A 165 0.16 0.49 -19.60
CA GLU A 165 0.09 -0.10 -18.28
C GLU A 165 1.42 -0.83 -18.02
N VAL A 166 2.32 -0.19 -17.28
CA VAL A 166 3.55 -0.86 -16.82
C VAL A 166 3.15 -1.82 -15.71
N ILE A 167 2.77 -3.03 -16.12
CA ILE A 167 2.57 -4.16 -15.23
C ILE A 167 3.96 -4.55 -14.71
N ILE A 168 4.28 -4.10 -13.50
CA ILE A 168 5.51 -4.54 -12.81
C ILE A 168 5.19 -5.85 -12.11
N ASP A 169 5.64 -6.96 -12.70
CA ASP A 169 5.70 -8.25 -12.02
C ASP A 169 6.81 -8.19 -10.96
N TYR A 170 6.42 -7.92 -9.71
CA TYR A 170 7.32 -7.78 -8.58
C TYR A 170 8.13 -9.05 -8.29
N ARG A 171 7.66 -10.23 -8.72
CA ARG A 171 8.42 -11.47 -8.58
C ARG A 171 9.58 -11.49 -9.57
N ALA A 172 9.33 -11.13 -10.82
CA ALA A 172 10.38 -11.02 -11.85
C ALA A 172 11.42 -9.94 -11.49
N ARG A 173 10.97 -8.74 -11.04
CA ARG A 173 11.90 -7.68 -10.63
C ARG A 173 12.70 -8.04 -9.38
N PHE A 174 12.10 -8.71 -8.40
CA PHE A 174 12.84 -9.17 -7.22
C PHE A 174 13.94 -10.17 -7.60
N PHE A 175 13.67 -11.13 -8.48
CA PHE A 175 14.69 -12.07 -8.95
C PHE A 175 15.76 -11.39 -9.82
N GLU A 176 15.39 -10.44 -10.67
CA GLU A 176 16.34 -9.67 -11.48
C GLU A 176 17.24 -8.78 -10.59
N GLU A 177 16.71 -8.21 -9.51
CA GLU A 177 17.48 -7.40 -8.54
C GLU A 177 18.38 -8.28 -7.68
N GLN A 178 17.94 -9.48 -7.28
CA GLN A 178 18.79 -10.48 -6.61
C GLN A 178 19.94 -10.96 -7.51
N GLU A 179 19.68 -11.20 -8.79
CA GLU A 179 20.69 -11.61 -9.77
C GLU A 179 21.71 -10.49 -10.02
N LYS A 180 21.26 -9.24 -10.16
CA LYS A 180 22.16 -8.07 -10.26
C LYS A 180 23.02 -7.89 -9.02
N ASN A 181 22.45 -8.11 -7.82
CA ASN A 181 23.21 -8.02 -6.57
C ASN A 181 24.29 -9.11 -6.48
N GLN A 182 24.00 -10.34 -6.90
CA GLN A 182 25.01 -11.41 -6.97
C GLN A 182 26.15 -11.06 -7.94
N ILE A 183 25.83 -10.53 -9.13
CA ILE A 183 26.85 -10.12 -10.11
C ILE A 183 27.71 -8.98 -9.56
N LEU A 184 27.11 -7.99 -8.88
CA LEU A 184 27.84 -6.89 -8.26
C LEU A 184 28.76 -7.38 -7.13
N GLU A 185 28.31 -8.33 -6.32
CA GLU A 185 29.15 -8.95 -5.28
C GLU A 185 30.35 -9.69 -5.87
N GLU A 186 30.17 -10.43 -6.96
CA GLU A 186 31.27 -11.09 -7.68
C GLU A 186 32.26 -10.08 -8.27
N GLN A 187 31.78 -8.97 -8.84
CA GLN A 187 32.64 -7.91 -9.36
C GLN A 187 33.45 -7.23 -8.26
N ILE A 188 32.82 -6.93 -7.12
CA ILE A 188 33.50 -6.36 -5.94
C ILE A 188 34.58 -7.32 -5.45
N LYS A 189 34.28 -8.62 -5.37
CA LYS A 189 35.26 -9.64 -4.97
C LYS A 189 36.46 -9.67 -5.93
N ASN A 190 36.20 -9.67 -7.24
CA ASN A 190 37.27 -9.68 -8.25
C ASN A 190 38.14 -8.40 -8.20
N LEU A 191 37.51 -7.24 -8.01
CA LEU A 191 38.22 -5.96 -7.83
C LEU A 191 39.09 -5.96 -6.56
N ASN A 192 38.57 -6.51 -5.46
CA ASN A 192 39.34 -6.64 -4.22
C ASN A 192 40.52 -7.59 -4.38
N GLU A 193 40.35 -8.73 -5.05
CA GLU A 193 41.45 -9.65 -5.35
C GLU A 193 42.52 -8.99 -6.24
N LYS A 194 42.12 -8.18 -7.22
CA LYS A 194 43.06 -7.40 -8.05
C LYS A 194 43.78 -6.33 -7.24
N LEU A 195 43.08 -5.63 -6.35
CA LEU A 195 43.69 -4.63 -5.46
C LEU A 195 44.69 -5.26 -4.51
N GLU A 196 44.39 -6.42 -3.92
CA GLU A 196 45.33 -7.15 -3.07
C GLU A 196 46.55 -7.63 -3.86
N ASN A 197 46.35 -8.13 -5.09
CA ASN A 197 47.49 -8.46 -5.97
C ASN A 197 48.36 -7.24 -6.30
N ILE A 198 47.75 -6.08 -6.55
CA ILE A 198 48.50 -4.83 -6.79
C ILE A 198 49.25 -4.39 -5.53
N LYS A 199 48.61 -4.45 -4.35
CA LYS A 199 49.28 -4.16 -3.06
C LYS A 199 50.48 -5.08 -2.83
N ASN A 200 50.36 -6.36 -3.14
CA ASN A 200 51.45 -7.33 -3.04
C ASN A 200 52.58 -7.11 -4.06
N ILE A 201 52.34 -6.35 -5.13
CA ILE A 201 53.35 -6.01 -6.15
C ILE A 201 54.06 -4.67 -5.81
N ILE A 202 53.33 -3.73 -5.20
CA ILE A 202 53.84 -2.38 -4.86
C ILE A 202 54.46 -2.33 -3.45
N GLY A 203 54.09 -3.26 -2.56
CA GLY A 203 54.70 -3.49 -1.26
C GLY A 203 55.85 -4.49 -1.30
#